data_AF-A0A0S8BX96-F1
#
_entry.id   AF-A0A0S8BX96-F1
#
_cell.length_a   1.000
_cell.length_b   1.000
_cell.length_c   1.000
_cell.angle_alpha   90.00
_cell.angle_beta   90.00
_cell.angle_gamma   90.00
#
_symmetry.space_group_name_H-M   'P 1'
#
loop_
_entity.id
_entity.type
_entity.pdbx_description
1 polymer ?
#
loop_
_entity_poly.entity_id
_entity_poly.type
_entity_poly.pdbx_seq_one_letter_code
_entity_poly.pdbx_strand_id
1 'polypeptide(L)'
;MTQGIKNIAYFATILFVLFFLKASSFATQVRDVGITAEASIEDYIGSEACAVCHQGKYDDWSGKHMSHFVRYRRDISESLPGNWHNSPIKGDDVFLIVGGRNKVAFVDKNWKVFPYLYHLRKQKWIMRNMWTYQDYRLRCGPCHTVGLNPKTKRFIEINVGCETCHGPGRKHAENSEQGNLKVPGKTDGHNVLFTCRRCHDERGKHARAMKHFNGPFHGKGE
;
A
#
# COMPACT_ATOMS: atom_id res chain seq x y z
N MET A 1 -9.76 51.54 -47.96
CA MET A 1 -10.64 50.88 -46.98
C MET A 1 -10.26 49.41 -46.69
N THR A 2 -8.98 49.03 -46.86
CA THR A 2 -8.55 47.61 -46.85
C THR A 2 -7.45 47.26 -45.85
N GLN A 3 -6.87 48.27 -45.17
CA GLN A 3 -5.81 48.06 -44.17
C GLN A 3 -6.38 47.81 -42.75
N GLY A 4 -7.57 48.32 -42.43
CA GLY A 4 -8.19 48.21 -41.10
C GLY A 4 -8.73 46.82 -40.75
N ILE A 5 -9.13 46.02 -41.75
CA ILE A 5 -9.74 44.69 -41.55
C ILE A 5 -8.66 43.62 -41.31
N LYS A 6 -7.45 43.80 -41.88
CA LYS A 6 -6.34 42.86 -41.71
C LYS A 6 -5.81 42.84 -40.26
N ASN A 7 -5.79 43.98 -39.57
CA ASN A 7 -5.29 44.05 -38.19
C ASN A 7 -6.24 43.42 -37.15
N ILE A 8 -7.54 43.36 -37.44
CA ILE A 8 -8.53 42.73 -36.54
C ILE A 8 -8.42 41.19 -36.61
N ALA A 9 -8.09 40.64 -37.78
CA ALA A 9 -7.90 39.19 -37.96
C ALA A 9 -6.62 38.66 -37.26
N TYR A 10 -5.55 39.46 -37.19
CA TYR A 10 -4.32 39.10 -36.47
C TYR A 10 -4.48 39.17 -34.95
N PHE A 11 -5.28 40.10 -34.42
CA PHE A 11 -5.53 40.17 -32.97
C PHE A 11 -6.49 39.07 -32.48
N ALA A 12 -7.49 38.67 -33.28
CA ALA A 12 -8.42 37.60 -32.92
C ALA A 12 -7.77 36.19 -32.91
N THR A 13 -6.77 35.96 -33.75
CA THR A 13 -6.05 34.67 -33.81
C THR A 13 -5.05 34.51 -32.67
N ILE A 14 -4.37 35.58 -32.23
CA ILE A 14 -3.45 35.55 -31.09
C ILE A 14 -4.20 35.35 -29.76
N LEU A 15 -5.38 35.98 -29.59
CA LEU A 15 -6.22 35.79 -28.40
C LEU A 15 -6.79 34.37 -28.28
N PHE A 16 -7.09 33.70 -29.41
CA PHE A 16 -7.58 32.32 -29.40
C PHE A 16 -6.46 31.30 -29.06
N VAL A 17 -5.23 31.51 -29.55
CA VAL A 17 -4.06 30.66 -29.21
C VAL A 17 -3.66 30.82 -27.73
N LEU A 18 -3.75 32.03 -27.17
CA LEU A 18 -3.45 32.27 -25.75
C LEU A 18 -4.54 31.75 -24.80
N PHE A 19 -5.78 31.57 -25.27
CA PHE A 19 -6.86 30.96 -24.48
C PHE A 19 -6.78 29.42 -24.48
N PHE A 20 -6.29 28.80 -25.56
CA PHE A 20 -6.10 27.34 -25.62
C PHE A 20 -4.82 26.84 -24.93
N LEU A 21 -3.80 27.69 -24.73
CA LEU A 21 -2.59 27.32 -23.98
C LEU A 21 -2.79 27.27 -22.45
N LYS A 22 -3.91 27.77 -21.91
CA LYS A 22 -4.21 27.70 -20.47
C LYS A 22 -5.10 26.52 -20.07
N ALA A 23 -5.55 25.68 -21.01
CA ALA A 23 -6.51 24.60 -20.74
C ALA A 23 -5.89 23.19 -20.65
N SER A 24 -4.57 23.07 -20.46
CA SER A 24 -3.88 21.76 -20.49
C SER A 24 -3.04 21.44 -19.26
N SER A 25 -3.25 22.13 -18.13
CA SER A 25 -2.61 21.77 -16.85
C SER A 25 -3.58 21.19 -15.81
N PHE A 26 -4.85 20.96 -16.18
CA PHE A 26 -5.84 20.33 -15.28
C PHE A 26 -5.95 18.81 -15.45
N ALA A 27 -4.94 18.18 -16.05
CA ALA A 27 -4.79 16.74 -16.07
C ALA A 27 -3.89 16.32 -14.90
N THR A 28 -4.52 15.67 -13.91
CA THR A 28 -3.86 14.91 -12.83
C THR A 28 -2.94 15.71 -11.91
N GLN A 29 -3.53 16.64 -11.16
CA GLN A 29 -3.18 16.69 -9.74
C GLN A 29 -3.68 15.38 -9.12
N VAL A 30 -2.87 14.33 -9.26
CA VAL A 30 -2.91 13.23 -8.30
C VAL A 30 -2.87 13.90 -6.95
N ARG A 31 -3.77 13.51 -6.06
CA ARG A 31 -3.81 13.94 -4.66
C ARG A 31 -2.47 13.64 -4.01
N ASP A 32 -1.50 14.52 -4.23
CA ASP A 32 -0.22 14.63 -3.55
C ASP A 32 -0.43 15.52 -2.32
N VAL A 33 -1.62 15.40 -1.71
CA VAL A 33 -1.92 15.98 -0.40
C VAL A 33 -1.16 15.14 0.61
N GLY A 34 0.12 15.47 0.77
CA GLY A 34 0.84 15.32 2.03
C GLY A 34 1.11 13.90 2.51
N ILE A 35 1.73 13.05 1.70
CA ILE A 35 2.64 12.03 2.26
C ILE A 35 4.05 12.38 1.80
N THR A 36 4.58 13.48 2.31
CA THR A 36 6.04 13.56 2.49
C THR A 36 6.39 12.41 3.42
N ALA A 37 7.26 11.50 3.00
CA ALA A 37 7.82 10.52 3.92
C ALA A 37 8.50 11.31 5.05
N GLU A 38 7.87 11.39 6.22
CA GLU A 38 8.40 12.10 7.40
C GLU A 38 9.75 11.52 7.85
N ALA A 39 10.05 10.29 7.45
CA ALA A 39 11.26 9.56 7.82
C ALA A 39 11.92 8.91 6.60
N SER A 40 13.24 8.80 6.64
CA SER A 40 14.03 8.13 5.61
C SER A 40 13.84 6.61 5.71
N ILE A 41 14.04 5.88 4.61
CA ILE A 41 13.97 4.40 4.64
C ILE A 41 15.00 3.82 5.63
N GLU A 42 16.12 4.54 5.82
CA GLU A 42 17.18 4.21 6.76
C GLU A 42 16.67 4.25 8.20
N ASP A 43 15.67 5.07 8.56
CA ASP A 43 15.14 5.14 9.94
C ASP A 43 14.33 3.91 10.37
N TYR A 44 13.99 3.04 9.41
CA TYR A 44 13.28 1.78 9.64
C TYR A 44 14.28 0.63 9.80
N ILE A 45 13.96 -0.31 10.68
CA ILE A 45 14.83 -1.47 11.01
C ILE A 45 14.13 -2.83 10.84
N GLY A 46 12.82 -2.84 10.56
CA GLY A 46 12.03 -4.05 10.37
C GLY A 46 11.62 -4.73 11.68
N SER A 47 10.57 -5.54 11.60
CA SER A 47 9.95 -6.16 12.78
C SER A 47 10.86 -7.15 13.50
N GLU A 48 11.77 -7.82 12.77
CA GLU A 48 12.72 -8.79 13.35
C GLU A 48 13.68 -8.14 14.36
N ALA A 49 14.14 -6.91 14.09
CA ALA A 49 14.98 -6.17 15.03
C ALA A 49 14.24 -5.86 16.35
N CYS A 50 12.92 -5.72 16.31
CA CYS A 50 12.11 -5.52 17.51
C CYS A 50 12.07 -6.76 18.42
N ALA A 51 12.23 -7.97 17.86
CA ALA A 51 12.12 -9.23 18.61
C ALA A 51 13.21 -9.37 19.67
N VAL A 52 14.39 -8.75 19.46
CA VAL A 52 15.54 -8.79 20.38
C VAL A 52 15.14 -8.36 21.81
N CYS A 53 14.32 -7.32 21.93
CA CYS A 53 13.83 -6.83 23.23
C CYS A 53 12.34 -7.15 23.47
N HIS A 54 11.56 -7.38 22.42
CA HIS A 54 10.10 -7.55 22.48
C HIS A 54 9.62 -8.89 21.90
N GLN A 55 10.30 -9.99 22.19
CA GLN A 55 10.00 -11.32 21.65
C GLN A 55 8.52 -11.70 21.79
N GLY A 56 7.92 -11.55 22.98
CA GLY A 56 6.51 -11.89 23.18
C GLY A 56 5.54 -11.09 22.29
N LYS A 57 5.83 -9.80 22.05
CA LYS A 57 5.01 -8.97 21.14
C LYS A 57 5.24 -9.36 19.69
N TYR A 58 6.47 -9.70 19.33
CA TYR A 58 6.81 -10.19 18.00
C TYR A 58 6.12 -11.53 17.70
N ASP A 59 6.12 -12.47 18.64
CA ASP A 59 5.45 -13.77 18.50
C ASP A 59 3.94 -13.60 18.33
N ASP A 60 3.33 -12.74 19.16
CA ASP A 60 1.91 -12.40 19.05
C ASP A 60 1.57 -11.81 17.68
N TRP A 61 2.37 -10.87 17.18
CA TRP A 61 2.19 -10.22 15.88
C TRP A 61 2.41 -11.19 14.71
N SER A 62 3.50 -11.97 14.75
CA SER A 62 3.91 -12.87 13.66
C SER A 62 2.87 -13.96 13.39
N GLY A 63 2.08 -14.34 14.41
CA GLY A 63 0.93 -15.24 14.25
C GLY A 63 -0.34 -14.61 13.65
N LYS A 64 -0.44 -13.28 13.50
CA LYS A 64 -1.66 -12.62 13.00
C LYS A 64 -1.67 -12.44 11.50
N HIS A 65 -2.87 -12.31 10.93
CA HIS A 65 -3.05 -12.16 9.47
C HIS A 65 -2.23 -11.04 8.83
N MET A 66 -2.00 -9.95 9.57
CA MET A 66 -1.26 -8.78 9.11
C MET A 66 0.22 -9.06 8.82
N SER A 67 0.84 -10.05 9.45
CA SER A 67 2.25 -10.45 9.21
C SER A 67 2.45 -11.34 7.98
N HIS A 68 1.36 -11.92 7.43
CA HIS A 68 1.44 -12.94 6.38
C HIS A 68 0.35 -12.81 5.29
N PHE A 69 -0.21 -11.60 5.15
CA PHE A 69 -1.22 -11.29 4.12
C PHE A 69 -0.65 -11.45 2.71
N VAL A 70 0.61 -11.09 2.54
CA VAL A 70 1.42 -11.19 1.33
C VAL A 70 2.48 -12.26 1.55
N ARG A 71 2.59 -13.18 0.59
CA ARG A 71 3.56 -14.26 0.63
C ARG A 71 4.37 -14.25 -0.66
N TYR A 72 5.69 -14.32 -0.53
CA TYR A 72 6.55 -14.65 -1.67
C TYR A 72 6.32 -16.09 -2.06
N ARG A 73 6.25 -16.35 -3.36
CA ARG A 73 6.45 -17.68 -3.90
C ARG A 73 7.93 -17.83 -4.21
N ARG A 74 8.64 -18.67 -3.44
CA ARG A 74 10.11 -18.80 -3.54
C ARG A 74 10.52 -19.86 -4.55
N ASP A 75 9.69 -20.89 -4.70
CA ASP A 75 9.92 -22.00 -5.61
C ASP A 75 8.72 -22.24 -6.56
N ILE A 76 9.00 -22.64 -7.78
CA ILE A 76 8.00 -23.03 -8.78
C ILE A 76 7.23 -24.29 -8.38
N SER A 77 7.84 -25.14 -7.55
CA SER A 77 7.20 -26.33 -6.98
C SER A 77 6.19 -26.00 -5.88
N GLU A 78 6.21 -24.78 -5.32
CA GLU A 78 5.22 -24.37 -4.33
C GLU A 78 3.81 -24.35 -4.95
N SER A 79 2.90 -25.07 -4.29
CA SER A 79 1.50 -25.11 -4.69
C SER A 79 0.87 -23.73 -4.61
N LEU A 80 0.21 -23.32 -5.69
CA LEU A 80 -0.55 -22.07 -5.71
C LEU A 80 -1.98 -22.31 -5.20
N PRO A 81 -2.54 -21.38 -4.40
CA PRO A 81 -3.90 -21.50 -3.91
C PRO A 81 -4.92 -21.40 -5.05
N GLY A 82 -5.94 -22.26 -5.01
CA GLY A 82 -7.08 -22.24 -5.94
C GLY A 82 -7.01 -23.29 -7.04
N ASN A 83 -8.04 -23.32 -7.90
CA ASN A 83 -8.08 -24.16 -9.10
C ASN A 83 -7.48 -23.41 -10.28
N TRP A 84 -6.41 -23.99 -10.85
CA TRP A 84 -5.64 -23.43 -11.96
C TRP A 84 -6.04 -23.99 -13.32
N HIS A 85 -7.01 -24.91 -13.38
CA HIS A 85 -7.60 -25.35 -14.64
C HIS A 85 -8.23 -24.16 -15.37
N ASN A 86 -7.86 -23.96 -16.63
CA ASN A 86 -8.24 -22.79 -17.46
C ASN A 86 -7.97 -21.44 -16.78
N SER A 87 -6.89 -21.36 -15.98
CA SER A 87 -6.47 -20.10 -15.36
C SER A 87 -6.18 -19.04 -16.43
N PRO A 88 -6.65 -17.78 -16.23
CA PRO A 88 -6.33 -16.68 -17.13
C PRO A 88 -4.89 -16.15 -16.97
N ILE A 89 -4.13 -16.72 -16.01
CA ILE A 89 -2.73 -16.38 -15.75
C ILE A 89 -1.89 -17.65 -15.64
N LYS A 90 -0.63 -17.59 -16.06
CA LYS A 90 0.32 -18.70 -15.90
C LYS A 90 0.84 -18.71 -14.46
N GLY A 91 0.81 -19.89 -13.83
CA GLY A 91 1.29 -20.05 -12.46
C GLY A 91 2.76 -19.65 -12.31
N ASP A 92 3.58 -19.95 -13.30
CA ASP A 92 5.04 -19.75 -13.27
C ASP A 92 5.50 -18.30 -13.16
N ASP A 93 4.63 -17.38 -13.56
CA ASP A 93 4.89 -15.95 -13.48
C ASP A 93 4.59 -15.38 -12.09
N VAL A 94 3.90 -16.13 -11.22
CA VAL A 94 3.52 -15.68 -9.88
C VAL A 94 4.74 -15.56 -8.99
N PHE A 95 4.96 -14.34 -8.51
CA PHE A 95 5.99 -13.96 -7.54
C PHE A 95 5.42 -13.68 -6.15
N LEU A 96 4.28 -12.97 -6.07
CA LEU A 96 3.57 -12.73 -4.80
C LEU A 96 2.16 -13.29 -4.85
N ILE A 97 1.74 -13.82 -3.70
CA ILE A 97 0.37 -14.19 -3.40
C ILE A 97 -0.14 -13.20 -2.34
N VAL A 98 -1.18 -12.44 -2.70
CA VAL A 98 -1.74 -11.37 -1.86
C VAL A 98 -3.15 -11.77 -1.44
N GLY A 99 -3.41 -11.86 -0.14
CA GLY A 99 -4.71 -12.24 0.41
C GLY A 99 -4.66 -13.53 1.23
N GLY A 100 -5.83 -14.10 1.48
CA GLY A 100 -5.97 -15.23 2.41
C GLY A 100 -7.19 -16.09 2.09
N ARG A 101 -7.86 -16.55 3.15
CA ARG A 101 -8.87 -17.64 3.11
C ARG A 101 -10.04 -17.46 2.13
N ASN A 102 -10.37 -16.23 1.73
CA ASN A 102 -11.52 -15.96 0.85
C ASN A 102 -11.13 -15.68 -0.59
N LYS A 103 -10.13 -14.82 -0.77
CA LYS A 103 -9.70 -14.31 -2.06
C LYS A 103 -8.20 -14.13 -2.04
N VAL A 104 -7.58 -14.46 -3.17
CA VAL A 104 -6.15 -14.26 -3.42
C VAL A 104 -6.00 -13.52 -4.74
N ALA A 105 -5.03 -12.61 -4.78
CA ALA A 105 -4.55 -11.93 -5.97
C ALA A 105 -3.08 -12.27 -6.16
N PHE A 106 -2.57 -12.04 -7.36
CA PHE A 106 -1.22 -12.45 -7.73
C PHE A 106 -0.45 -11.27 -8.33
N VAL A 107 0.87 -11.27 -8.12
CA VAL A 107 1.80 -10.28 -8.67
C VAL A 107 2.93 -11.03 -9.36
N ASP A 108 3.39 -10.52 -10.50
CA ASP A 108 4.51 -11.10 -11.23
C ASP A 108 5.88 -10.66 -10.70
N LYS A 109 6.95 -11.24 -11.26
CA LYS A 109 8.36 -10.94 -10.91
C LYS A 109 8.76 -9.50 -11.24
N ASN A 110 8.01 -8.81 -12.10
CA ASN A 110 8.20 -7.40 -12.45
C ASN A 110 7.36 -6.45 -11.57
N TRP A 111 6.82 -6.96 -10.45
CA TRP A 111 5.94 -6.23 -9.53
C TRP A 111 4.61 -5.78 -10.15
N LYS A 112 4.17 -6.40 -11.25
CA LYS A 112 2.89 -6.09 -11.90
C LYS A 112 1.78 -6.91 -11.29
N VAL A 113 0.71 -6.25 -10.89
CA VAL A 113 -0.50 -6.93 -10.39
C VAL A 113 -1.25 -7.54 -11.57
N PHE A 114 -1.54 -8.85 -11.50
CA PHE A 114 -2.40 -9.49 -12.48
C PHE A 114 -3.83 -8.96 -12.38
N PRO A 115 -4.54 -8.74 -13.51
CA PRO A 115 -5.91 -8.21 -13.51
C PRO A 115 -6.97 -9.23 -13.08
N TYR A 116 -6.60 -10.20 -12.23
CA TYR A 116 -7.48 -11.25 -11.75
C TYR A 116 -7.26 -11.50 -10.26
N LEU A 117 -8.35 -11.81 -9.56
CA LEU A 117 -8.31 -12.44 -8.26
C LEU A 117 -9.02 -13.79 -8.33
N TYR A 118 -8.56 -14.76 -7.55
CA TYR A 118 -9.25 -16.03 -7.37
C TYR A 118 -10.11 -16.00 -6.10
N HIS A 119 -11.38 -16.37 -6.22
CA HIS A 119 -12.29 -16.50 -5.09
C HIS A 119 -12.36 -17.97 -4.66
N LEU A 120 -11.64 -18.31 -3.59
CA LEU A 120 -11.44 -19.69 -3.12
C LEU A 120 -12.75 -20.45 -2.91
N ARG A 121 -13.68 -19.87 -2.12
CA ARG A 121 -14.97 -20.52 -1.83
C ARG A 121 -15.89 -20.70 -3.04
N LYS A 122 -15.77 -19.84 -4.06
CA LYS A 122 -16.60 -19.90 -5.27
C LYS A 122 -15.88 -20.59 -6.43
N GLN A 123 -14.66 -21.06 -6.17
CA GLN A 123 -13.75 -21.66 -7.13
C GLN A 123 -13.68 -20.94 -8.47
N LYS A 124 -13.61 -19.61 -8.45
CA LYS A 124 -13.69 -18.80 -9.68
C LYS A 124 -12.67 -17.68 -9.75
N TRP A 125 -12.15 -17.49 -10.96
CA TRP A 125 -11.40 -16.31 -11.35
C TRP A 125 -12.34 -15.12 -11.54
N ILE A 126 -11.92 -13.94 -11.07
CA ILE A 126 -12.68 -12.70 -11.15
C ILE A 126 -11.76 -11.63 -11.71
N MET A 127 -12.11 -11.10 -12.88
CA MET A 127 -11.40 -10.00 -13.51
C MET A 127 -11.53 -8.70 -12.71
N ARG A 128 -10.45 -7.92 -12.68
CA ARG A 128 -10.32 -6.64 -11.97
C ARG A 128 -9.64 -5.64 -12.89
N ASN A 129 -10.42 -5.03 -13.79
CA ASN A 129 -9.91 -4.09 -14.80
C ASN A 129 -9.06 -2.94 -14.23
N MET A 130 -9.37 -2.48 -13.02
CA MET A 130 -8.61 -1.40 -12.36
C MET A 130 -7.20 -1.81 -11.88
N TRP A 131 -6.84 -3.09 -11.98
CA TRP A 131 -5.55 -3.61 -11.51
C TRP A 131 -4.57 -3.89 -12.65
N THR A 132 -5.02 -3.81 -13.89
CA THR A 132 -4.27 -4.18 -15.09
C THR A 132 -2.84 -3.65 -15.06
N TYR A 133 -1.92 -4.53 -14.67
CA TYR A 133 -0.47 -4.34 -14.64
C TYR A 133 0.00 -3.05 -13.93
N GLN A 134 -0.71 -2.69 -12.86
CA GLN A 134 -0.27 -1.66 -11.93
C GLN A 134 0.96 -2.15 -11.15
N ASP A 135 1.88 -1.25 -10.79
CA ASP A 135 3.02 -1.59 -9.92
C ASP A 135 2.49 -1.83 -8.50
N TYR A 136 2.63 -3.05 -8.00
CA TYR A 136 2.15 -3.47 -6.69
C TYR A 136 2.69 -2.56 -5.58
N ARG A 137 3.95 -2.14 -5.67
CA ARG A 137 4.60 -1.34 -4.64
C ARG A 137 3.96 0.04 -4.53
N LEU A 138 3.51 0.61 -5.63
CA LEU A 138 2.84 1.91 -5.62
C LEU A 138 1.34 1.79 -5.31
N ARG A 139 0.69 0.73 -5.81
CA ARG A 139 -0.77 0.58 -5.71
C ARG A 139 -1.23 -0.01 -4.38
N CYS A 140 -0.46 -0.94 -3.85
CA CYS A 140 -0.79 -1.80 -2.70
C CYS A 140 0.26 -1.70 -1.58
N GLY A 141 1.53 -1.46 -1.96
CA GLY A 141 2.64 -1.33 -1.03
C GLY A 141 2.42 -0.35 0.13
N PRO A 142 1.78 0.83 -0.04
CA PRO A 142 1.55 1.74 1.08
C PRO A 142 0.79 1.13 2.26
N CYS A 143 0.05 0.05 2.05
CA CYS A 143 -0.65 -0.67 3.11
C CYS A 143 -0.05 -2.04 3.43
N HIS A 144 0.80 -2.60 2.56
CA HIS A 144 1.29 -3.98 2.65
C HIS A 144 2.82 -4.07 2.71
N THR A 145 3.49 -2.99 3.08
CA THR A 145 4.94 -2.95 3.29
C THR A 145 5.27 -1.98 4.43
N VAL A 146 6.48 -2.09 4.96
CA VAL A 146 7.08 -1.18 5.93
C VAL A 146 8.14 -0.32 5.26
N GLY A 147 8.16 0.98 5.55
CA GLY A 147 9.23 1.88 5.10
C GLY A 147 9.28 2.07 3.58
N LEU A 148 8.15 1.97 2.88
CA LEU A 148 8.11 2.17 1.42
C LEU A 148 8.48 3.59 1.03
N ASN A 149 9.53 3.73 0.24
CA ASN A 149 9.83 4.95 -0.50
C ASN A 149 9.13 4.89 -1.88
N PRO A 150 8.12 5.73 -2.15
CA PRO A 150 7.37 5.66 -3.42
C PRO A 150 8.18 6.09 -4.64
N LYS A 151 9.26 6.87 -4.46
CA LYS A 151 10.14 7.31 -5.56
C LYS A 151 11.06 6.17 -6.00
N THR A 152 11.72 5.50 -5.04
CA THR A 152 12.69 4.43 -5.34
C THR A 152 12.03 3.04 -5.37
N LYS A 153 10.81 2.91 -4.85
CA LYS A 153 10.05 1.66 -4.69
C LYS A 153 10.76 0.64 -3.80
N ARG A 154 11.71 1.09 -2.98
CA ARG A 154 12.36 0.28 -1.94
C ARG A 154 11.50 0.31 -0.68
N PHE A 155 11.50 -0.79 0.05
CA PHE A 155 10.83 -0.95 1.33
C PHE A 155 11.70 -1.87 2.21
N ILE A 156 11.46 -1.87 3.52
CA ILE A 156 12.24 -2.66 4.48
C ILE A 156 11.66 -4.07 4.65
N GLU A 157 10.34 -4.16 4.75
CA GLU A 157 9.65 -5.42 5.06
C GLU A 157 8.35 -5.52 4.23
N ILE A 158 8.07 -6.72 3.72
CA ILE A 158 6.76 -7.04 3.13
C ILE A 158 5.76 -7.32 4.26
N ASN A 159 4.48 -7.02 4.06
CA ASN A 159 3.41 -7.07 5.07
C ASN A 159 3.34 -5.84 5.98
N VAL A 160 2.43 -5.90 6.95
CA VAL A 160 2.20 -4.86 7.95
C VAL A 160 3.02 -5.23 9.19
N GLY A 161 4.19 -4.62 9.30
CA GLY A 161 5.14 -4.83 10.40
C GLY A 161 4.93 -3.90 11.59
N CYS A 162 5.76 -4.06 12.62
CA CYS A 162 5.74 -3.25 13.84
C CYS A 162 5.72 -1.74 13.52
N GLU A 163 6.65 -1.32 12.66
CA GLU A 163 6.88 0.08 12.33
C GLU A 163 5.77 0.69 11.46
N THR A 164 4.86 -0.11 10.88
CA THR A 164 3.66 0.41 10.20
C THR A 164 2.72 1.11 11.19
N CYS A 165 2.65 0.63 12.43
CA CYS A 165 1.82 1.20 13.48
C CYS A 165 2.62 2.10 14.43
N HIS A 166 3.84 1.69 14.77
CA HIS A 166 4.67 2.35 15.78
C HIS A 166 5.55 3.48 15.23
N GLY A 167 5.76 3.52 13.90
CA GLY A 167 6.69 4.44 13.25
C GLY A 167 8.11 3.87 13.17
N PRO A 168 9.06 4.63 12.59
CA PRO A 168 10.45 4.20 12.40
C PRO A 168 11.17 3.93 13.72
N GLY A 169 11.78 2.75 13.84
CA GLY A 169 12.31 2.21 15.10
C GLY A 169 13.80 2.37 15.31
N ARG A 170 14.59 2.86 14.33
CA ARG A 170 16.07 2.90 14.46
C ARG A 170 16.53 3.60 15.74
N LYS A 171 16.08 4.85 15.96
CA LYS A 171 16.48 5.64 17.12
C LYS A 171 16.07 4.97 18.43
N HIS A 172 14.89 4.34 18.45
CA HIS A 172 14.40 3.60 19.60
C HIS A 172 15.25 2.36 19.90
N ALA A 173 15.64 1.61 18.87
CA ALA A 173 16.48 0.42 19.04
C ALA A 173 17.92 0.76 19.43
N GLU A 174 18.46 1.90 18.95
CA GLU A 174 19.79 2.38 19.34
C GLU A 174 19.80 2.94 20.77
N ASN A 175 18.74 3.68 21.14
CA ASN A 175 18.55 4.18 22.50
C ASN A 175 17.06 4.35 22.83
N SER A 176 16.54 3.46 23.66
CA SER A 176 15.11 3.44 24.02
C SER A 176 14.63 4.69 24.76
N GLU A 177 15.53 5.44 25.40
CA GLU A 177 15.20 6.69 26.10
C GLU A 177 15.11 7.90 25.14
N GLN A 178 15.72 7.81 23.96
CA GLN A 178 15.76 8.89 22.96
C GLN A 178 14.71 8.72 21.85
N GLY A 179 14.19 7.50 21.64
CA GLY A 179 13.22 7.18 20.60
C GLY A 179 11.87 6.78 21.17
N ASN A 180 10.97 7.73 21.37
CA ASN A 180 9.58 7.43 21.71
C ASN A 180 8.83 6.92 20.46
N LEU A 181 8.75 5.60 20.30
CA LEU A 181 7.83 4.99 19.35
C LEU A 181 6.38 5.29 19.75
N LYS A 182 5.54 5.52 18.74
CA LYS A 182 4.12 5.78 18.96
C LYS A 182 3.46 4.47 19.37
N VAL A 183 2.59 4.52 20.37
CA VAL A 183 1.73 3.41 20.76
C VAL A 183 0.31 3.82 20.39
N PRO A 184 -0.28 3.23 19.33
CA PRO A 184 -1.60 3.63 18.85
C PRO A 184 -2.66 3.63 19.95
N GLY A 185 -3.36 4.75 20.14
CA GLY A 185 -4.36 4.86 21.20
C GLY A 185 -3.83 5.24 22.57
N LYS A 186 -2.51 5.34 22.75
CA LYS A 186 -1.87 5.70 24.04
C LYS A 186 -1.00 6.94 23.93
N THR A 187 -0.03 6.97 23.02
CA THR A 187 0.97 8.05 22.92
C THR A 187 0.91 8.84 21.62
N ASP A 188 0.00 8.49 20.71
CA ASP A 188 -0.13 9.11 19.39
C ASP A 188 -1.21 10.21 19.31
N GLY A 189 -1.86 10.55 20.42
CA GLY A 189 -2.88 11.60 20.48
C GLY A 189 -4.20 11.27 19.77
N HIS A 190 -4.38 10.02 19.33
CA HIS A 190 -5.56 9.56 18.62
C HIS A 190 -6.13 8.30 19.28
N ASN A 191 -7.35 7.91 18.92
CA ASN A 191 -7.82 6.57 19.25
C ASN A 191 -7.14 5.53 18.34
N VAL A 192 -7.04 4.28 18.78
CA VAL A 192 -6.38 3.18 18.04
C VAL A 192 -6.91 3.01 16.60
N LEU A 193 -8.19 3.30 16.34
CA LEU A 193 -8.78 3.15 15.01
C LEU A 193 -8.20 4.14 14.00
N PHE A 194 -7.69 5.29 14.43
CA PHE A 194 -7.02 6.24 13.56
C PHE A 194 -5.87 5.57 12.80
N THR A 195 -5.01 4.85 13.52
CA THR A 195 -3.89 4.11 12.93
C THR A 195 -4.38 3.00 11.99
N CYS A 196 -5.42 2.25 12.37
CA CYS A 196 -5.95 1.17 11.53
C CYS A 196 -6.58 1.68 10.22
N ARG A 197 -7.27 2.82 10.26
CA ARG A 197 -7.98 3.41 9.10
C ARG A 197 -7.05 3.91 8.00
N ARG A 198 -5.75 4.05 8.26
CA ARG A 198 -4.74 4.34 7.23
C ARG A 198 -4.72 3.32 6.09
N CYS A 199 -5.06 2.06 6.42
CA CYS A 199 -5.12 0.96 5.45
C CYS A 199 -6.55 0.42 5.28
N HIS A 200 -7.32 0.38 6.37
CA HIS A 200 -8.72 -0.04 6.35
C HIS A 200 -9.66 1.13 6.02
N ASP A 201 -9.39 1.77 4.89
CA ASP A 201 -10.18 2.87 4.37
C ASP A 201 -11.34 2.36 3.50
N GLU A 202 -12.05 3.30 2.87
CA GLU A 202 -13.18 3.00 1.98
C GLU A 202 -12.75 2.45 0.61
N ARG A 203 -11.45 2.16 0.37
CA ARG A 203 -11.00 1.45 -0.84
C ARG A 203 -11.41 -0.02 -0.76
N GLY A 204 -12.67 -0.28 -1.11
CA GLY A 204 -13.27 -1.63 -1.17
C GLY A 204 -14.05 -2.00 0.09
N LYS A 205 -14.06 -3.30 0.44
CA LYS A 205 -14.80 -3.84 1.60
C LYS A 205 -13.95 -3.93 2.88
N HIS A 206 -12.82 -3.22 2.96
CA HIS A 206 -11.89 -3.28 4.10
C HIS A 206 -12.46 -2.68 5.39
N ALA A 207 -13.42 -1.75 5.30
CA ALA A 207 -14.19 -1.23 6.44
C ALA A 207 -14.92 -2.33 7.25
N ARG A 208 -15.29 -3.46 6.63
CA ARG A 208 -15.96 -4.58 7.34
C ARG A 208 -15.04 -5.32 8.30
N ALA A 209 -13.73 -5.34 8.04
CA ALA A 209 -12.76 -5.97 8.93
C ALA A 209 -12.65 -5.24 10.28
N MET A 210 -12.95 -3.94 10.31
CA MET A 210 -12.89 -3.11 11.51
C MET A 210 -14.22 -3.02 12.27
N LYS A 211 -15.36 -3.41 11.67
CA LYS A 211 -16.70 -3.24 12.26
C LYS A 211 -16.87 -3.94 13.62
N HIS A 212 -16.09 -4.99 13.88
CA HIS A 212 -16.12 -5.76 15.13
C HIS A 212 -14.73 -5.95 15.74
N PHE A 213 -13.77 -5.07 15.41
CA PHE A 213 -12.40 -5.20 15.91
C PHE A 213 -12.33 -4.83 17.40
N ASN A 214 -12.31 -5.87 18.26
CA ASN A 214 -11.83 -5.79 19.64
C ASN A 214 -10.39 -6.32 19.65
N GLY A 215 -9.42 -5.46 19.34
CA GLY A 215 -8.03 -5.86 19.18
C GLY A 215 -7.37 -6.30 20.50
N PRO A 216 -6.61 -7.40 20.51
CA PRO A 216 -5.91 -7.88 21.72
C PRO A 216 -4.69 -7.02 22.09
N PHE A 217 -4.23 -6.17 21.17
CA PHE A 217 -2.93 -5.49 21.30
C PHE A 217 -2.90 -4.33 22.28
N HIS A 218 -4.08 -3.87 22.74
CA HIS A 218 -4.22 -2.80 23.72
C HIS A 218 -5.34 -3.15 24.71
N GLY A 219 -5.21 -4.31 25.36
CA GLY A 219 -5.98 -4.62 26.57
C GLY A 219 -5.79 -3.53 27.64
N LYS A 220 -6.77 -3.42 28.55
CA LYS A 220 -6.74 -2.49 29.69
C LYS A 220 -5.42 -2.66 30.44
N GLY A 221 -4.86 -1.53 30.88
CA GLY A 221 -3.51 -1.42 31.41
C GLY A 221 -3.07 -2.54 32.35
N GLU A 222 -1.82 -2.95 32.14
CA GLU A 222 -0.87 -3.25 33.20
C GLU A 222 0.13 -2.09 33.22
#